data_AF-A0A9D9SFU5-F1
#
_entry.id   AF-A0A9D9SFU5-F1
#
_cell.length_a   1.000
_cell.length_b   1.000
_cell.length_c   1.000
_cell.angle_alpha   90.00
_cell.angle_beta   90.00
_cell.angle_gamma   90.00
#
_symmetry.space_group_name_H-M   'P 1'
#
loop_
_entity.id
_entity.type
_entity.pdbx_description
1 polymer ?
#
loop_
_entity_poly.entity_id
_entity_poly.type
_entity_poly.pdbx_seq_one_letter_code
_entity_poly.pdbx_strand_id
1 'polypeptide(L)'
;MKRHVAATLLVVLGLLVVDSHVNWVPHDDGTLLEVSGRVFDPKGWASEHWRQLHTDCRGVNSDVPQATANAVLQAIQQHSLPDSKEAQLLQLRQQGNWALAEVTFKTLNPSILFLRQTEGVWQIQDSAVWSGSTAPWHAANFVRRYLRQQAPAIWAQLHETWPESLLDCFEIDLVRYGQGPGGLGPVDLSVKDRP
;
A
#
# COMPACT_ATOMS: atom_id res chain seq x y z
N MET A 1 -10.26 31.30 44.68
CA MET A 1 -9.13 30.87 43.82
C MET A 1 -8.87 31.93 42.74
N LYS A 2 -7.61 32.30 42.48
CA LYS A 2 -7.27 33.24 41.39
C LYS A 2 -7.54 32.56 40.05
N ARG A 3 -8.23 33.24 39.12
CA ARG A 3 -8.62 32.70 37.80
C ARG A 3 -7.44 32.12 37.02
N HIS A 4 -6.26 32.72 37.16
CA HIS A 4 -5.03 32.24 36.54
C HIS A 4 -4.56 30.87 37.09
N VAL A 5 -4.76 30.60 38.38
CA VAL A 5 -4.40 29.30 38.98
C VAL A 5 -5.31 28.21 38.46
N ALA A 6 -6.62 28.48 38.36
CA ALA A 6 -7.57 27.55 37.78
C ALA A 6 -7.26 27.26 36.30
N ALA A 7 -6.94 28.29 35.51
CA ALA A 7 -6.55 28.14 34.12
C ALA A 7 -5.26 27.31 33.95
N THR A 8 -4.22 27.59 34.74
CA THR A 8 -2.98 26.81 34.72
C THR A 8 -3.22 25.36 35.12
N LEU A 9 -4.02 25.11 36.16
CA LEU A 9 -4.37 23.73 36.56
C LEU A 9 -5.10 22.99 35.44
N LEU A 10 -6.04 23.65 34.77
CA LEU A 10 -6.81 23.06 33.67
C LEU A 10 -5.91 22.70 32.48
N VAL A 11 -4.93 23.56 32.15
CA VAL A 11 -3.93 23.27 31.10
C VAL A 11 -3.04 22.10 31.50
N VAL A 12 -2.53 22.07 32.74
CA VAL A 12 -1.64 20.99 33.21
C VAL A 12 -2.38 19.66 33.27
N LEU A 13 -3.60 19.62 33.82
CA LEU A 13 -4.44 18.42 33.81
C LEU A 13 -4.77 17.97 32.39
N GLY A 14 -5.06 18.92 31.48
CA GLY A 14 -5.29 18.62 30.07
C GLY A 14 -4.10 17.94 29.42
N LEU A 15 -2.88 18.46 29.64
CA LEU A 15 -1.65 17.86 29.11
C LEU A 15 -1.37 16.48 29.69
N LEU A 16 -1.57 16.28 31.01
CA LEU A 16 -1.35 14.97 31.66
C LEU A 16 -2.34 13.91 31.17
N VAL A 17 -3.60 14.28 30.94
CA VAL A 17 -4.60 13.35 30.39
C VAL A 17 -4.22 12.96 28.96
N VAL A 18 -3.81 13.93 28.13
CA VAL A 18 -3.35 13.63 26.76
C VAL A 18 -2.13 12.69 26.78
N ASP A 19 -1.14 12.97 27.62
CA ASP A 19 0.07 12.15 27.77
C ASP A 19 -0.26 10.71 28.19
N SER A 20 -1.24 10.51 29.08
CA SER A 20 -1.67 9.17 29.51
C SER A 20 -2.37 8.34 28.41
N HIS A 21 -2.86 8.96 27.34
CA HIS A 21 -3.62 8.29 26.29
C HIS A 21 -2.85 8.16 24.97
N VAL A 22 -1.67 8.77 24.85
CA VAL A 22 -0.86 8.80 23.63
C VAL A 22 0.44 8.04 23.88
N ASN A 23 0.59 6.90 23.22
CA ASN A 23 1.80 6.10 23.30
C ASN A 23 2.45 5.97 21.92
N TRP A 24 3.78 6.01 21.88
CA TRP A 24 4.53 5.61 20.70
C TRP A 24 4.95 4.15 20.85
N VAL A 25 4.44 3.28 19.98
CA VAL A 25 4.61 1.84 20.10
C VAL A 25 5.57 1.35 19.00
N PRO A 26 6.71 0.74 19.36
CA PRO A 26 7.59 0.11 18.37
C PRO A 26 6.94 -1.18 17.83
N HIS A 27 7.08 -1.40 16.53
CA HIS A 27 6.71 -2.61 15.80
C HIS A 27 7.85 -2.98 14.84
N ASP A 28 7.80 -4.18 14.25
CA ASP A 28 8.89 -4.74 13.43
C ASP A 28 9.34 -3.81 12.28
N ASP A 29 8.41 -3.07 11.67
CA ASP A 29 8.68 -2.17 10.53
C ASP A 29 8.71 -0.67 10.88
N GLY A 30 8.73 -0.30 12.17
CA GLY A 30 8.84 1.10 12.61
C GLY A 30 8.10 1.44 13.90
N THR A 31 7.62 2.67 14.01
CA THR A 31 6.89 3.16 15.20
C THR A 31 5.51 3.63 14.79
N LEU A 32 4.51 3.22 15.56
CA LEU A 32 3.11 3.61 15.42
C LEU A 32 2.71 4.54 16.55
N LEU A 33 1.71 5.36 16.29
CA LEU A 33 1.05 6.17 17.30
C LEU A 33 -0.16 5.39 17.82
N GLU A 34 -0.19 5.10 19.11
CA GLU A 34 -1.35 4.51 19.77
C GLU A 34 -2.10 5.60 20.54
N VAL A 35 -3.41 5.71 20.29
CA VAL A 35 -4.30 6.59 21.04
C VAL A 35 -5.46 5.77 21.59
N SER A 36 -5.50 5.60 22.92
CA SER A 36 -6.56 4.84 23.60
C SER A 36 -6.80 3.43 23.02
N GLY A 37 -5.72 2.66 22.81
CA GLY A 37 -5.77 1.28 22.31
C GLY A 37 -5.98 1.13 20.80
N ARG A 38 -6.02 2.25 20.07
CA ARG A 38 -6.10 2.28 18.61
C ARG A 38 -4.79 2.73 18.01
N VAL A 39 -4.30 2.04 16.99
CA VAL A 39 -3.00 2.36 16.38
C VAL A 39 -3.16 3.09 15.05
N PHE A 40 -2.20 3.97 14.80
CA PHE A 40 -2.14 4.89 13.68
C PHE A 40 -0.73 4.89 13.08
N ASP A 41 -0.63 4.97 11.75
CA ASP A 41 0.62 5.16 11.02
C ASP A 41 0.70 6.59 10.44
N PRO A 42 1.00 7.62 11.28
CA PRO A 42 1.08 8.99 10.82
C PRO A 42 2.21 9.20 9.81
N LYS A 43 3.30 8.43 9.92
CA LYS A 43 4.44 8.48 9.00
C LYS A 43 4.03 8.02 7.60
N GLY A 44 3.34 6.89 7.50
CA GLY A 44 2.88 6.35 6.23
C GLY A 44 1.86 7.25 5.56
N TRP A 45 0.91 7.80 6.31
CA TRP A 45 -0.03 8.78 5.78
C TRP A 45 0.67 10.04 5.27
N ALA A 46 1.57 10.64 6.06
CA ALA A 46 2.27 11.85 5.65
C ALA A 46 3.13 11.61 4.40
N SER A 47 3.75 10.43 4.29
CA SER A 47 4.52 10.03 3.11
C SER A 47 3.64 9.95 1.86
N GLU A 48 2.46 9.33 1.95
CA GLU A 48 1.54 9.26 0.80
C GLU A 48 0.95 10.61 0.44
N HIS A 49 0.62 11.44 1.42
CA HIS A 49 0.14 12.79 1.16
C HIS A 49 1.21 13.64 0.45
N TRP A 50 2.46 13.58 0.93
CA TRP A 50 3.57 14.26 0.28
C TRP A 50 3.81 13.76 -1.16
N ARG A 51 3.76 12.44 -1.36
CA ARG A 51 3.87 11.81 -2.68
C ARG A 51 2.81 12.34 -3.64
N GLN A 52 1.53 12.31 -3.24
CA GLN A 52 0.42 12.79 -4.08
C GLN A 52 0.60 14.24 -4.55
N LEU A 53 1.22 15.09 -3.73
CA LEU A 53 1.49 16.49 -4.08
C LEU A 53 2.65 16.68 -5.07
N HIS A 54 3.60 15.73 -5.14
CA HIS A 54 4.85 15.89 -5.89
C HIS A 54 5.00 14.92 -7.07
N THR A 55 4.13 13.91 -7.21
CA THR A 55 4.21 12.94 -8.30
C THR A 55 3.73 13.53 -9.62
N ASP A 56 4.49 13.30 -10.69
CA ASP A 56 4.10 13.57 -12.08
C ASP A 56 3.78 12.25 -12.80
N CYS A 57 2.53 12.11 -13.24
CA CYS A 57 2.03 10.89 -13.89
C CYS A 57 1.92 10.97 -15.41
N ARG A 58 2.47 12.01 -16.06
CA ARG A 58 2.38 12.17 -17.52
C ARG A 58 2.98 11.00 -18.33
N GLY A 59 3.91 10.24 -17.74
CA GLY A 59 4.55 9.08 -18.37
C GLY A 59 3.86 7.74 -18.10
N VAL A 60 2.74 7.73 -17.36
CA VAL A 60 2.03 6.52 -16.95
C VAL A 60 0.66 6.49 -17.60
N ASN A 61 0.40 5.45 -18.39
CA ASN A 61 -0.87 5.27 -19.07
C ASN A 61 -1.89 4.62 -18.13
N SER A 62 -2.99 5.33 -17.92
CA SER A 62 -4.18 4.84 -17.21
C SER A 62 -5.19 4.17 -18.13
N ASP A 63 -5.28 4.64 -19.38
CA ASP A 63 -6.16 4.10 -20.42
C ASP A 63 -5.42 3.05 -21.25
N VAL A 64 -5.25 1.87 -20.66
CA VAL A 64 -4.52 0.77 -21.30
C VAL A 64 -5.45 0.08 -22.31
N PRO A 65 -5.02 -0.14 -23.57
CA PRO A 65 -5.85 -0.80 -24.58
C PRO A 65 -6.38 -2.15 -24.11
N GLN A 66 -7.65 -2.45 -24.42
CA GLN A 66 -8.31 -3.70 -23.99
C GLN A 66 -7.53 -4.95 -24.39
N ALA A 67 -6.88 -4.95 -25.56
CA ALA A 67 -6.04 -6.05 -26.01
C ALA A 67 -4.86 -6.31 -25.05
N THR A 68 -4.20 -5.24 -24.59
CA THR A 68 -3.12 -5.32 -23.61
C THR A 68 -3.65 -5.75 -22.24
N ALA A 69 -4.78 -5.19 -21.80
CA ALA A 69 -5.41 -5.58 -20.53
C ALA A 69 -5.76 -7.08 -20.51
N ASN A 70 -6.31 -7.60 -21.62
CA ASN A 70 -6.61 -9.03 -21.77
C ASN A 70 -5.34 -9.89 -21.77
N ALA A 71 -4.28 -9.46 -22.45
CA ALA A 71 -3.01 -10.18 -22.47
C ALA A 71 -2.34 -10.24 -21.08
N VAL A 72 -2.38 -9.13 -20.33
CA VAL A 72 -1.92 -9.07 -18.93
C VAL A 72 -2.76 -10.00 -18.06
N LEU A 73 -4.08 -9.92 -18.16
CA LEU A 73 -4.98 -10.78 -17.37
C LEU A 73 -4.74 -12.27 -17.67
N GLN A 74 -4.54 -12.63 -18.94
CA GLN A 74 -4.24 -13.99 -19.35
C GLN A 74 -2.92 -14.48 -18.75
N ALA A 75 -1.87 -13.64 -18.74
CA ALA A 75 -0.61 -13.99 -18.10
C ALA A 75 -0.79 -14.25 -16.60
N ILE A 76 -1.61 -13.45 -15.92
CA ILE A 76 -1.94 -13.63 -14.49
C ILE A 76 -2.71 -14.94 -14.26
N GLN A 77 -3.73 -15.20 -15.07
CA GLN A 77 -4.55 -16.40 -14.96
C GLN A 77 -3.76 -17.69 -15.22
N GLN A 78 -2.72 -17.63 -16.05
CA GLN A 78 -1.88 -18.78 -16.39
C GLN A 78 -0.72 -19.03 -15.42
N HIS A 79 -0.38 -18.07 -14.56
CA HIS A 79 0.83 -18.14 -13.74
C HIS A 79 0.75 -19.16 -12.58
N SER A 80 -0.32 -19.13 -11.78
CA SER A 80 -0.47 -20.02 -10.61
C SER A 80 -1.84 -20.72 -10.60
N LEU A 81 -1.96 -21.76 -11.43
CA LEU A 81 -3.16 -22.58 -11.51
C LEU A 81 -3.27 -23.52 -10.29
N PRO A 82 -4.49 -23.79 -9.76
CA PRO A 82 -5.80 -23.41 -10.29
C PRO A 82 -6.32 -22.05 -9.83
N ASP A 83 -5.79 -21.51 -8.72
CA ASP A 83 -6.40 -20.40 -7.99
C ASP A 83 -6.41 -19.07 -8.76
N SER A 84 -5.48 -18.89 -9.70
CA SER A 84 -5.45 -17.70 -10.57
C SER A 84 -6.46 -17.71 -11.72
N LYS A 85 -7.15 -18.83 -12.02
CA LYS A 85 -8.08 -18.90 -13.19
C LYS A 85 -9.21 -17.88 -13.13
N GLU A 86 -9.71 -17.62 -11.93
CA GLU A 86 -10.83 -16.71 -11.69
C GLU A 86 -10.35 -15.29 -11.34
N ALA A 87 -9.08 -14.97 -11.64
CA ALA A 87 -8.56 -13.62 -11.45
C ALA A 87 -9.36 -12.61 -12.27
N GLN A 88 -9.64 -11.46 -11.66
CA GLN A 88 -10.26 -10.31 -12.30
C GLN A 88 -9.35 -9.10 -12.13
N LEU A 89 -9.15 -8.37 -13.23
CA LEU A 89 -8.37 -7.14 -13.24
C LEU A 89 -9.20 -5.99 -12.65
N LEU A 90 -8.70 -5.37 -11.60
CA LEU A 90 -9.34 -4.21 -10.94
C LEU A 90 -8.79 -2.90 -11.48
N GLN A 91 -7.46 -2.83 -11.61
CA GLN A 91 -6.74 -1.67 -12.11
C GLN A 91 -5.52 -2.12 -12.91
N LEU A 92 -5.21 -1.36 -13.96
CA LEU A 92 -3.99 -1.54 -14.73
C LEU A 92 -3.39 -0.17 -15.05
N ARG A 93 -2.07 -0.07 -14.86
CA ARG A 93 -1.26 1.05 -15.36
C ARG A 93 -0.14 0.47 -16.20
N GLN A 94 0.26 1.21 -17.24
CA GLN A 94 1.36 0.80 -18.11
C GLN A 94 2.35 1.94 -18.32
N GLN A 95 3.65 1.60 -18.36
CA GLN A 95 4.71 2.49 -18.78
C GLN A 95 5.73 1.71 -19.63
N GLY A 96 5.74 1.97 -20.93
CA GLY A 96 6.58 1.22 -21.88
C GLY A 96 6.29 -0.28 -21.80
N ASN A 97 7.33 -1.08 -21.57
CA ASN A 97 7.24 -2.54 -21.44
C ASN A 97 6.86 -3.00 -20.03
N TRP A 98 6.54 -2.08 -19.11
CA TRP A 98 6.16 -2.41 -17.74
C TRP A 98 4.68 -2.16 -17.52
N ALA A 99 4.05 -3.04 -16.75
CA ALA A 99 2.69 -2.88 -16.27
C ALA A 99 2.62 -3.15 -14.77
N LEU A 100 1.73 -2.45 -14.09
CA LEU A 100 1.39 -2.69 -12.70
C LEU A 100 -0.11 -2.98 -12.67
N ALA A 101 -0.45 -4.18 -12.20
CA ALA A 101 -1.80 -4.67 -12.18
C ALA A 101 -2.24 -4.87 -10.73
N GLU A 102 -3.48 -4.51 -10.45
CA GLU A 102 -4.19 -4.95 -9.27
C GLU A 102 -5.25 -5.96 -9.68
N VAL A 103 -5.26 -7.10 -9.02
CA VAL A 103 -6.17 -8.20 -9.29
C VAL A 103 -6.86 -8.66 -8.03
N THR A 104 -8.12 -9.05 -8.18
CA THR A 104 -8.84 -9.83 -7.17
C THR A 104 -8.97 -11.27 -7.63
N PHE A 105 -9.09 -12.16 -6.65
CA PHE A 105 -9.34 -13.57 -6.85
C PHE A 105 -10.57 -13.96 -6.04
N LYS A 106 -11.16 -15.11 -6.37
CA LYS A 106 -12.29 -15.65 -5.63
C LYS A 106 -11.91 -16.25 -4.28
N THR A 107 -10.73 -16.87 -4.21
CA THR A 107 -10.27 -17.64 -3.04
C THR A 107 -8.97 -17.11 -2.44
N LEU A 108 -8.23 -16.29 -3.18
CA LEU A 108 -6.96 -15.70 -2.74
C LEU A 108 -7.15 -14.23 -2.34
N ASN A 109 -6.21 -13.72 -1.57
CA ASN A 109 -6.12 -12.31 -1.26
C ASN A 109 -5.90 -11.49 -2.56
N PRO A 110 -6.53 -10.31 -2.67
CA PRO A 110 -6.22 -9.36 -3.73
C PRO A 110 -4.72 -9.07 -3.76
N SER A 111 -4.19 -8.84 -4.96
CA SER A 111 -2.74 -8.71 -5.16
C SER A 111 -2.40 -7.58 -6.11
N ILE A 112 -1.28 -6.91 -5.84
CA ILE A 112 -0.65 -5.92 -6.71
C ILE A 112 0.65 -6.52 -7.22
N LEU A 113 0.83 -6.54 -8.54
CA LEU A 113 1.98 -7.21 -9.16
C LEU A 113 2.51 -6.45 -10.37
N PHE A 114 3.83 -6.45 -10.50
CA PHE A 114 4.50 -5.97 -11.71
C PHE A 114 4.52 -7.04 -12.79
N LEU A 115 4.29 -6.61 -14.02
CA LEU A 115 4.54 -7.39 -15.22
C LEU A 115 5.51 -6.66 -16.12
N ARG A 116 6.30 -7.44 -16.86
CA ARG A 116 7.18 -6.95 -17.92
C ARG A 116 6.85 -7.65 -19.22
N GLN A 117 6.82 -6.89 -20.31
CA GLN A 117 6.66 -7.41 -21.64
C GLN A 117 8.04 -7.73 -22.23
N THR A 118 8.27 -8.99 -22.58
CA THR A 118 9.48 -9.47 -23.26
C THR A 118 9.06 -10.21 -24.51
N GLU A 119 9.59 -9.80 -25.67
CA GLU A 119 9.24 -10.38 -26.98
C GLU A 119 7.72 -10.41 -27.26
N GLY A 120 7.00 -9.40 -26.78
CA GLY A 120 5.55 -9.28 -26.94
C GLY A 120 4.72 -10.04 -25.90
N VAL A 121 5.34 -10.85 -25.04
CA VAL A 121 4.67 -11.65 -24.01
C VAL A 121 4.81 -11.00 -22.64
N TRP A 122 3.71 -10.90 -21.90
CA TRP A 122 3.71 -10.40 -20.52
C TRP A 122 4.12 -11.48 -19.53
N GLN A 123 5.04 -11.13 -18.64
CA GLN A 123 5.58 -12.03 -17.62
C GLN A 123 5.50 -11.35 -16.25
N ILE A 124 4.96 -12.07 -15.26
CA ILE A 124 4.92 -11.60 -13.87
C ILE A 124 6.33 -11.53 -13.31
N GLN A 125 6.61 -10.49 -12.54
CA GLN A 125 7.83 -10.37 -11.77
C GLN A 125 7.58 -10.88 -10.36
N ASP A 126 7.87 -12.16 -10.10
CA ASP A 126 7.50 -12.87 -8.86
C ASP A 126 8.08 -12.23 -7.60
N SER A 127 9.24 -11.57 -7.72
CA SER A 127 9.83 -10.81 -6.62
C SER A 127 9.10 -9.50 -6.33
N ALA A 128 8.28 -8.97 -7.24
CA ALA A 128 7.53 -7.72 -7.11
C ALA A 128 6.01 -7.96 -7.10
N VAL A 129 5.58 -8.83 -6.19
CA VAL A 129 4.17 -9.12 -5.89
C VAL A 129 3.89 -8.78 -4.42
N TRP A 130 2.82 -8.04 -4.19
CA TRP A 130 2.22 -7.86 -2.87
C TRP A 130 0.85 -8.54 -2.81
N SER A 131 0.56 -9.23 -1.71
CA SER A 131 -0.72 -9.86 -1.43
C SER A 131 -1.02 -9.84 0.07
N GLY A 132 -2.26 -9.57 0.45
CA GLY A 132 -2.71 -9.60 1.84
C GLY A 132 -2.71 -8.26 2.57
N SER A 133 -3.04 -8.32 3.85
CA SER A 133 -3.20 -7.14 4.72
C SER A 133 -1.86 -6.51 5.10
N THR A 134 -1.82 -5.18 5.15
CA THR A 134 -0.69 -4.39 5.64
C THR A 134 -0.88 -3.93 7.08
N ALA A 135 -2.00 -4.30 7.73
CA ALA A 135 -2.31 -3.80 9.06
C ALA A 135 -1.19 -4.12 10.06
N PRO A 136 -0.90 -3.20 10.99
CA PRO A 136 -1.58 -1.90 11.23
C PRO A 136 -1.06 -0.72 10.39
N TRP A 137 -0.20 -0.96 9.40
CA TRP A 137 0.45 0.10 8.62
C TRP A 137 -0.45 0.74 7.58
N HIS A 138 -0.12 1.96 7.18
CA HIS A 138 -0.79 2.64 6.09
C HIS A 138 -0.52 1.91 4.76
N ALA A 139 -1.57 1.27 4.22
CA ALA A 139 -1.43 0.29 3.15
C ALA A 139 -0.65 0.77 1.93
N ALA A 140 -1.02 1.91 1.36
CA ALA A 140 -0.35 2.42 0.16
C ALA A 140 1.16 2.68 0.39
N ASN A 141 1.54 3.26 1.53
CA ASN A 141 2.94 3.53 1.86
C ASN A 141 3.71 2.22 2.04
N PHE A 142 3.11 1.27 2.78
CA PHE A 142 3.73 -0.01 3.06
C PHE A 142 3.98 -0.79 1.77
N VAL A 143 2.94 -0.97 0.94
CA VAL A 143 3.04 -1.70 -0.33
C VAL A 143 4.07 -1.06 -1.26
N ARG A 144 4.07 0.27 -1.42
CA ARG A 144 5.08 0.96 -2.25
C ARG A 144 6.48 0.75 -1.72
N ARG A 145 6.70 0.89 -0.41
CA ARG A 145 8.02 0.64 0.19
C ARG A 145 8.48 -0.79 -0.06
N TYR A 146 7.61 -1.76 0.17
CA TYR A 146 7.90 -3.18 -0.08
C TYR A 146 8.27 -3.42 -1.54
N LEU A 147 7.43 -3.00 -2.50
CA LEU A 147 7.69 -3.23 -3.93
C LEU A 147 8.97 -2.51 -4.39
N ARG A 148 9.24 -1.31 -3.87
CA ARG A 148 10.48 -0.57 -4.16
C ARG A 148 11.73 -1.27 -3.63
N GLN A 149 11.65 -1.98 -2.51
CA GLN A 149 12.78 -2.77 -1.99
C GLN A 149 13.16 -3.94 -2.91
N GLN A 150 12.27 -4.35 -3.82
CA GLN A 150 12.52 -5.41 -4.80
C GLN A 150 13.27 -4.89 -6.03
N ALA A 151 13.30 -3.56 -6.24
CA ALA A 151 13.91 -2.94 -7.40
C ALA A 151 15.40 -3.31 -7.61
N PRO A 152 16.27 -3.34 -6.57
CA PRO A 152 17.67 -3.73 -6.75
C PRO A 152 17.84 -5.17 -7.24
N ALA A 153 17.02 -6.11 -6.75
CA ALA A 153 17.06 -7.51 -7.17
C ALA A 153 16.64 -7.65 -8.64
N ILE A 154 15.59 -6.94 -9.04
CA ILE A 154 15.09 -6.92 -10.41
C ILE A 154 16.10 -6.28 -11.36
N TRP A 155 16.69 -5.15 -10.97
CA TRP A 155 17.75 -4.51 -11.76
C TRP A 155 18.96 -5.43 -11.94
N ALA A 156 19.42 -6.09 -10.86
CA ALA A 156 20.53 -7.03 -10.93
C ALA A 156 20.25 -8.23 -11.87
N GLN A 157 18.99 -8.67 -11.95
CA GLN A 157 18.59 -9.78 -12.81
C GLN A 157 18.41 -9.35 -14.26
N LEU A 158 17.77 -8.20 -14.51
CA LEU A 158 17.29 -7.81 -15.84
C LEU A 158 18.15 -6.74 -16.53
N HIS A 159 19.06 -6.09 -15.80
CA HIS A 159 19.87 -4.95 -16.27
C HIS A 159 19.02 -3.78 -16.81
N GLU A 160 17.80 -3.61 -16.27
CA GLU A 160 16.84 -2.58 -16.68
C GLU A 160 16.41 -1.69 -15.52
N THR A 161 16.12 -0.43 -15.84
CA THR A 161 15.66 0.56 -14.86
C THR A 161 14.27 0.22 -14.34
N TRP A 162 14.12 0.21 -13.02
CA TRP A 162 12.84 0.06 -12.34
C TRP A 162 11.87 1.20 -12.68
N PRO A 163 10.60 0.91 -13.07
CA PRO A 163 9.63 1.92 -13.47
C PRO A 163 8.99 2.62 -12.24
N GLU A 164 9.78 3.44 -11.55
CA GLU A 164 9.39 4.08 -10.29
C GLU A 164 8.09 4.90 -10.40
N SER A 165 7.92 5.65 -11.49
CA SER A 165 6.70 6.42 -11.75
C SER A 165 5.46 5.54 -11.87
N LEU A 166 5.60 4.30 -12.38
CA LEU A 166 4.48 3.37 -12.46
C LEU A 166 4.00 2.99 -11.05
N LEU A 167 4.94 2.75 -10.13
CA LEU A 167 4.63 2.54 -8.73
C LEU A 167 4.00 3.78 -8.12
N ASP A 168 4.61 4.95 -8.24
CA ASP A 168 4.12 6.17 -7.60
C ASP A 168 2.72 6.58 -8.11
N CYS A 169 2.41 6.40 -9.38
CA CYS A 169 1.12 6.78 -9.98
C CYS A 169 0.01 5.74 -9.82
N PHE A 170 0.30 4.63 -9.14
CA PHE A 170 -0.68 3.58 -8.90
C PHE A 170 -1.54 3.92 -7.68
N GLU A 171 -2.86 3.85 -7.81
CA GLU A 171 -3.74 3.98 -6.64
C GLU A 171 -3.80 2.64 -5.90
N ILE A 172 -3.60 2.67 -4.59
CA ILE A 172 -3.64 1.48 -3.73
C ILE A 172 -4.80 1.66 -2.76
N ASP A 173 -5.79 0.76 -2.86
CA ASP A 173 -7.00 0.81 -2.06
C ASP A 173 -6.70 0.52 -0.59
N LEU A 174 -6.89 1.54 0.24
CA LEU A 174 -6.57 1.48 1.68
C LEU A 174 -7.56 0.60 2.46
N VAL A 175 -8.78 0.42 1.96
CA VAL A 175 -9.79 -0.46 2.59
C VAL A 175 -9.50 -1.91 2.24
N ARG A 176 -9.06 -2.17 1.01
CA ARG A 176 -8.75 -3.53 0.53
C ARG A 176 -7.52 -4.13 1.21
N TYR A 177 -6.49 -3.32 1.43
CA TYR A 177 -5.22 -3.78 1.99
C TYR A 177 -5.01 -3.40 3.46
N GLY A 178 -5.87 -2.55 4.03
CA GLY A 178 -5.83 -2.16 5.44
C GLY A 178 -6.89 -2.85 6.30
N GLN A 179 -6.80 -2.70 7.63
CA GLN A 179 -7.76 -3.19 8.63
C GLN A 179 -8.49 -2.03 9.35
N GLY A 180 -8.65 -0.89 8.68
CA GLY A 180 -9.19 0.32 9.28
C GLY A 180 -9.77 1.27 8.24
N PRO A 181 -10.36 2.40 8.65
CA PRO A 181 -10.87 3.41 7.72
C PRO A 181 -9.67 3.97 6.97
N GLY A 182 -9.52 3.58 5.70
CA GLY A 182 -8.33 3.89 4.91
C GLY A 182 -7.80 5.31 5.11
N GLY A 183 -6.51 5.46 5.44
CA GLY A 183 -5.85 6.75 5.68
C GLY A 183 -5.20 6.81 7.08
N LEU A 184 -5.32 7.96 7.77
CA LEU A 184 -5.02 8.09 9.21
C LEU A 184 -6.05 7.40 10.11
N GLY A 185 -6.92 6.54 9.57
CA GLY A 185 -7.90 5.88 10.39
C GLY A 185 -7.25 4.88 11.36
N PRO A 186 -7.77 4.76 12.59
CA PRO A 186 -7.24 3.80 13.54
C PRO A 186 -7.47 2.37 13.07
N VAL A 187 -6.51 1.48 13.35
CA VAL A 187 -6.74 0.04 13.36
C VAL A 187 -7.00 -0.40 14.81
N ASP A 188 -8.08 -1.17 15.00
CA ASP A 188 -8.39 -1.75 16.31
C ASP A 188 -7.70 -3.12 16.43
N LEU A 189 -6.62 -3.17 17.21
CA LEU A 189 -5.86 -4.42 17.42
C LEU A 189 -6.58 -5.42 18.34
N SER A 190 -7.67 -5.02 19.01
CA SER A 190 -8.48 -5.91 19.83
C SER A 190 -9.42 -6.79 18.99
N VAL A 191 -9.68 -6.38 17.75
CA VAL A 191 -10.38 -7.19 16.75
C VAL A 191 -9.34 -8.13 16.12
N LYS A 192 -9.05 -9.22 16.82
CA LYS A 192 -8.38 -10.38 16.24
C LYS A 192 -9.36 -11.00 15.25
N ASP A 193 -9.22 -10.73 13.96
CA ASP A 193 -10.08 -11.40 12.98
C ASP A 193 -9.85 -12.91 13.06
N ARG A 194 -10.97 -13.61 13.31
CA ARG A 194 -11.11 -15.04 13.09
C ARG A 194 -10.88 -15.34 11.61
N PRO A 195 -10.38 -16.56 11.31
CA PRO A 195 -10.17 -17.02 9.95
C PRO A 195 -11.43 -16.94 9.08
#